data_AF-A0A3D3H3A6-F1
#
_entry.id   AF-A0A3D3H3A6-F1
#
_cell.length_a   1.000
_cell.length_b   1.000
_cell.length_c   1.000
_cell.angle_alpha   90.00
_cell.angle_beta   90.00
_cell.angle_gamma   90.00
#
_symmetry.space_group_name_H-M   'P 1'
#
loop_
_entity.id
_entity.type
_entity.pdbx_description
1 polymer ?
#
loop_
_entity_poly.entity_id
_entity_poly.type
_entity_poly.pdbx_seq_one_letter_code
_entity_poly.pdbx_strand_id
1 'polypeptide(L)'
;KNRGGTGRVTTVDLTAAPTTLDLAGTAAATWAFGGIPAPVIRLTAGDTLKATVRNQLDADTSVHWHGLALRNDMDGVPPVTQAPIAPGGQFAYEFVTPHPGTYWFHPHVGPQLDHGLYGALIIDDPDEKVTWDDEWVLILDDWLDGVTATPDQVLTDLSKGMGDMGGMGDMFMRMG
;
A
#
# COMPACT_ATOMS: atom_id res chain seq x y z
N LYS A 1 4.20 4.99 -20.81
CA LYS A 1 5.00 4.24 -21.79
C LYS A 1 4.43 2.82 -21.89
N ASN A 2 4.03 2.35 -23.07
CA ASN A 2 3.70 0.92 -23.25
C ASN A 2 5.02 0.14 -23.21
N ARG A 3 5.27 -0.60 -22.13
CA ARG A 3 6.38 -1.55 -22.05
C ARG A 3 5.88 -2.88 -22.63
N GLY A 4 6.68 -3.52 -23.49
CA GLY A 4 6.39 -4.87 -23.95
C GLY A 4 6.45 -5.83 -22.76
N GLY A 5 5.42 -6.64 -22.56
CA GLY A 5 5.37 -7.64 -21.50
C GLY A 5 5.83 -9.02 -22.00
N THR A 6 6.22 -9.89 -21.06
CA THR A 6 6.54 -11.31 -21.33
C THR A 6 5.31 -12.12 -21.75
N GLY A 7 4.10 -11.60 -21.47
CA GLY A 7 2.82 -12.28 -21.64
C GLY A 7 2.39 -13.09 -20.41
N ARG A 8 3.26 -13.27 -19.41
CA ARG A 8 2.86 -13.86 -18.12
C ARG A 8 2.09 -12.86 -17.27
N VAL A 9 1.11 -13.38 -16.55
CA VAL A 9 0.21 -12.58 -15.69
C VAL A 9 0.15 -13.21 -14.32
N THR A 10 0.44 -12.42 -13.29
CA THR A 10 0.22 -12.75 -11.89
C THR A 10 -1.03 -12.02 -11.43
N THR A 11 -2.05 -12.75 -10.98
CA THR A 11 -3.30 -12.17 -10.45
C THR A 11 -3.31 -12.29 -8.93
N VAL A 12 -3.65 -11.21 -8.25
CA VAL A 12 -3.80 -11.17 -6.78
C VAL A 12 -5.08 -10.45 -6.39
N ASP A 13 -5.69 -10.89 -5.28
CA ASP A 13 -6.78 -10.19 -4.61
C ASP A 13 -6.26 -9.66 -3.27
N LEU A 14 -6.33 -8.35 -3.06
CA LEU A 14 -5.94 -7.67 -1.84
C LEU A 14 -7.21 -7.10 -1.19
N THR A 15 -7.62 -7.64 -0.06
CA THR A 15 -8.79 -7.14 0.67
C THR A 15 -8.33 -6.38 1.89
N ALA A 16 -8.51 -5.07 1.92
CA ALA A 16 -8.29 -4.26 3.12
C ALA A 16 -9.46 -4.51 4.07
N ALA A 17 -9.18 -5.08 5.24
CA ALA A 17 -10.20 -5.40 6.23
C ALA A 17 -9.65 -5.27 7.67
N PRO A 18 -10.52 -5.05 8.67
CA PRO A 18 -10.14 -5.16 10.08
C PRO A 18 -9.69 -6.58 10.43
N THR A 19 -8.74 -6.70 11.34
CA THR A 19 -8.21 -7.96 11.87
C THR A 19 -7.75 -7.80 13.32
N THR A 20 -7.27 -8.90 13.91
CA THR A 20 -6.57 -8.89 15.20
C THR A 20 -5.19 -9.51 15.01
N LEU A 21 -4.15 -8.76 15.37
CA LEU A 21 -2.76 -9.19 15.36
C LEU A 21 -2.33 -9.64 16.76
N ASP A 22 -1.62 -10.75 16.87
CA ASP A 22 -0.97 -11.16 18.12
C ASP A 22 0.48 -10.66 18.15
N LEU A 23 0.74 -9.64 18.98
CA LEU A 23 2.07 -9.07 19.22
C LEU A 23 2.66 -9.67 20.49
N ALA A 24 3.22 -10.87 20.34
CA ALA A 24 3.88 -11.61 21.42
C ALA A 24 3.00 -11.76 22.68
N GLY A 25 1.72 -12.08 22.51
CA GLY A 25 0.72 -12.23 23.57
C GLY A 25 -0.20 -11.02 23.75
N THR A 26 0.05 -9.92 23.02
CA THR A 26 -0.82 -8.74 23.01
C THR A 26 -1.72 -8.77 21.79
N ALA A 27 -3.02 -9.01 22.00
CA ALA A 27 -4.01 -8.95 20.92
C ALA A 27 -4.33 -7.49 20.55
N ALA A 28 -3.89 -7.06 19.38
CA ALA A 28 -4.07 -5.71 18.85
C ALA A 28 -5.10 -5.70 17.72
N ALA A 29 -6.16 -4.89 17.85
CA ALA A 29 -7.11 -4.64 16.76
C ALA A 29 -6.49 -3.68 15.75
N THR A 30 -6.48 -4.04 14.47
CA THR A 30 -5.75 -3.34 13.40
C THR A 30 -6.33 -3.70 12.04
N TRP A 31 -5.74 -3.29 10.92
CA TRP A 31 -6.15 -3.66 9.56
C TRP A 31 -5.11 -4.53 8.83
N ALA A 32 -5.52 -5.23 7.77
CA ALA A 32 -4.63 -6.08 7.00
C ALA A 32 -5.10 -6.30 5.56
N PHE A 33 -4.15 -6.65 4.68
CA PHE A 33 -4.42 -7.29 3.38
C PHE A 33 -4.32 -8.82 3.51
N GLY A 34 -5.19 -9.41 4.34
CA GLY A 34 -5.21 -10.86 4.63
C GLY A 34 -4.11 -11.36 5.59
N GLY A 35 -3.07 -10.57 5.85
CA GLY A 35 -2.02 -10.81 6.84
C GLY A 35 -1.23 -9.53 7.11
N ILE A 36 -0.35 -9.56 8.13
CA ILE A 36 0.52 -8.44 8.50
C ILE A 36 1.95 -9.00 8.67
N PRO A 37 2.89 -8.65 7.76
CA PRO A 37 2.64 -8.00 6.48
C PRO A 37 1.72 -8.83 5.57
N ALA A 38 1.16 -8.21 4.54
CA ALA A 38 0.43 -8.93 3.51
C ALA A 38 1.30 -10.04 2.89
N PRO A 39 0.70 -11.13 2.36
CA PRO A 39 1.44 -12.15 1.62
C PRO A 39 2.30 -11.53 0.52
N VAL A 40 3.57 -11.96 0.42
CA VAL A 40 4.51 -11.43 -0.56
C VAL A 40 3.97 -11.62 -1.97
N ILE A 41 3.91 -10.52 -2.73
CA ILE A 41 3.66 -10.58 -4.17
C ILE A 41 5.02 -10.73 -4.85
N ARG A 42 5.23 -11.84 -5.56
CA ARG A 42 6.48 -12.10 -6.30
C ARG A 42 6.19 -12.42 -7.76
N LEU A 43 6.95 -11.80 -8.66
CA LEU A 43 6.87 -11.99 -10.11
C LEU A 43 8.19 -11.58 -10.76
N THR A 44 8.36 -11.83 -12.06
CA THR A 44 9.60 -11.50 -12.78
C THR A 44 9.44 -10.19 -13.56
N ALA A 45 10.51 -9.40 -13.70
CA ALA A 45 10.48 -8.18 -14.51
C ALA A 45 9.96 -8.46 -15.93
N GLY A 46 9.04 -7.62 -16.39
CA GLY A 46 8.33 -7.77 -17.65
C GLY A 46 7.01 -8.56 -17.56
N ASP A 47 6.71 -9.20 -16.42
CA ASP A 47 5.41 -9.83 -16.17
C ASP A 47 4.35 -8.78 -15.81
N THR A 48 3.08 -9.08 -16.08
CA THR A 48 1.96 -8.21 -15.73
C THR A 48 1.41 -8.58 -14.36
N LEU A 49 1.31 -7.60 -13.46
CA LEU A 49 0.51 -7.73 -12.23
C LEU A 49 -0.93 -7.30 -12.52
N LYS A 50 -1.89 -8.14 -12.13
CA LYS A 50 -3.32 -7.79 -12.04
C LYS A 50 -3.76 -7.90 -10.58
N ALA A 51 -3.84 -6.77 -9.89
CA ALA A 51 -4.23 -6.73 -8.49
C ALA A 51 -5.63 -6.13 -8.34
N THR A 52 -6.58 -6.92 -7.84
CA THR A 52 -7.89 -6.41 -7.43
C THR A 52 -7.84 -6.02 -5.96
N VAL A 53 -7.95 -4.74 -5.67
CA VAL A 53 -8.03 -4.21 -4.31
C VAL A 53 -9.49 -4.04 -3.93
N ARG A 54 -9.92 -4.64 -2.82
CA ARG A 54 -11.28 -4.57 -2.27
C ARG A 54 -11.23 -3.86 -0.93
N ASN A 55 -12.09 -2.86 -0.76
CA ASN A 55 -12.17 -2.11 0.49
C ASN A 55 -13.31 -2.64 1.36
N GLN A 56 -12.99 -3.33 2.45
CA GLN A 56 -13.94 -3.75 3.48
C GLN A 56 -13.79 -2.94 4.78
N LEU A 57 -13.06 -1.83 4.74
CA LEU A 57 -12.99 -0.86 5.82
C LEU A 57 -14.20 0.08 5.78
N ASP A 58 -14.38 0.85 6.84
CA ASP A 58 -15.31 1.97 6.92
C ASP A 58 -14.70 3.31 6.47
N ALA A 59 -13.44 3.29 6.03
CA ALA A 59 -12.70 4.43 5.49
C ALA A 59 -12.31 4.22 4.01
N ASP A 60 -12.15 5.33 3.27
CA ASP A 60 -11.57 5.33 1.93
C ASP A 60 -10.15 4.74 1.94
N THR A 61 -9.73 4.03 0.88
CA THR A 61 -8.36 3.50 0.77
C THR A 61 -7.78 3.62 -0.64
N SER A 62 -6.52 3.24 -0.81
CA SER A 62 -5.85 3.06 -2.10
C SER A 62 -4.71 2.04 -1.94
N VAL A 63 -4.02 1.68 -3.02
CA VAL A 63 -2.73 0.98 -2.94
C VAL A 63 -1.74 1.66 -3.88
N HIS A 64 -0.68 2.22 -3.31
CA HIS A 64 0.50 2.71 -4.01
C HIS A 64 1.57 1.62 -4.09
N TRP A 65 2.23 1.54 -5.25
CA TRP A 65 3.25 0.54 -5.55
C TRP A 65 4.64 1.18 -5.46
N HIS A 66 5.15 1.26 -4.23
CA HIS A 66 6.28 2.09 -3.88
C HIS A 66 7.54 1.75 -4.68
N GLY A 67 8.12 2.77 -5.31
CA GLY A 67 9.38 2.68 -6.06
C GLY A 67 9.23 2.27 -7.53
N LEU A 68 8.03 1.90 -7.98
CA LEU A 68 7.79 1.54 -9.37
C LEU A 68 7.52 2.76 -10.26
N ALA A 69 8.20 2.84 -11.40
CA ALA A 69 7.92 3.81 -12.45
C ALA A 69 6.75 3.35 -13.34
N LEU A 70 5.53 3.55 -12.84
CA LEU A 70 4.28 3.10 -13.45
C LEU A 70 3.62 4.11 -14.40
N ARG A 71 2.56 3.66 -15.08
CA ARG A 71 1.60 4.56 -15.74
C ARG A 71 0.81 5.25 -14.63
N ASN A 72 0.57 6.56 -14.79
CA ASN A 72 0.01 7.40 -13.74
C ASN A 72 -1.30 6.84 -13.14
N ASP A 73 -2.23 6.38 -13.97
CA ASP A 73 -3.52 5.78 -13.57
C ASP A 73 -3.42 4.46 -12.78
N MET A 74 -2.23 3.92 -12.58
CA MET A 74 -1.97 2.69 -11.80
C MET A 74 -1.11 2.96 -10.56
N ASP A 75 -0.85 4.24 -10.24
CA ASP A 75 0.09 4.63 -9.19
C ASP A 75 -0.50 4.65 -7.78
N GLY A 76 -1.82 4.79 -7.61
CA GLY A 76 -2.43 4.57 -6.29
C GLY A 76 -2.48 5.75 -5.32
N VAL A 77 -2.41 6.99 -5.81
CA VAL A 77 -2.25 8.22 -5.03
C VAL A 77 -3.45 9.17 -5.22
N PRO A 78 -4.50 9.06 -4.39
CA PRO A 78 -5.63 9.99 -4.44
C PRO A 78 -5.27 11.40 -3.90
N PRO A 79 -5.87 12.48 -4.43
CA PRO A 79 -6.71 12.52 -5.64
C PRO A 79 -5.90 12.69 -6.93
N VAL A 80 -4.57 12.57 -6.87
CA VAL A 80 -3.65 12.92 -7.97
C VAL A 80 -3.77 11.96 -9.15
N THR A 81 -3.77 10.66 -8.87
CA THR A 81 -3.68 9.63 -9.91
C THR A 81 -4.94 8.79 -10.08
N GLN A 82 -5.81 8.78 -9.05
CA GLN A 82 -7.12 8.13 -9.07
C GLN A 82 -8.05 8.73 -8.00
N ALA A 83 -9.33 8.39 -8.07
CA ALA A 83 -10.23 8.53 -6.93
C ALA A 83 -9.90 7.50 -5.83
N PRO A 84 -10.16 7.80 -4.54
CA PRO A 84 -10.05 6.80 -3.49
C PRO A 84 -11.04 5.65 -3.71
N ILE A 85 -10.69 4.47 -3.22
CA ILE A 85 -11.56 3.30 -3.20
C ILE A 85 -12.49 3.45 -2.00
N ALA A 86 -13.75 3.82 -2.24
CA ALA A 86 -14.74 4.00 -1.18
C ALA A 86 -15.02 2.69 -0.41
N PRO A 87 -15.54 2.75 0.83
CA PRO A 87 -16.03 1.59 1.57
C PRO A 87 -16.95 0.69 0.74
N GLY A 88 -16.69 -0.62 0.74
CA GLY A 88 -17.38 -1.61 -0.08
C GLY A 88 -17.01 -1.60 -1.57
N GLY A 89 -16.18 -0.65 -2.00
CA GLY A 89 -15.70 -0.51 -3.37
C GLY A 89 -14.51 -1.41 -3.71
N GLN A 90 -14.10 -1.36 -4.97
CA GLN A 90 -12.91 -2.05 -5.46
C GLN A 90 -12.23 -1.28 -6.60
N PHE A 91 -10.94 -1.53 -6.79
CA PHE A 91 -10.17 -1.03 -7.93
C PHE A 91 -9.28 -2.14 -8.49
N ALA A 92 -9.16 -2.21 -9.82
CA ALA A 92 -8.31 -3.17 -10.50
C ALA A 92 -7.05 -2.47 -11.02
N TYR A 93 -5.90 -2.74 -10.38
CA TYR A 93 -4.59 -2.32 -10.86
C TYR A 93 -4.08 -3.32 -11.90
N GLU A 94 -3.61 -2.82 -13.03
CA GLU A 94 -3.00 -3.64 -14.08
C GLU A 94 -1.81 -2.93 -14.71
N PHE A 95 -0.61 -3.48 -14.52
CA PHE A 95 0.61 -2.92 -15.08
C PHE A 95 1.70 -3.98 -15.29
N VAL A 96 2.59 -3.70 -16.25
CA VAL A 96 3.80 -4.50 -16.49
C VAL A 96 4.87 -4.07 -15.49
N THR A 97 5.45 -5.04 -14.79
CA THR A 97 6.53 -4.80 -13.83
C THR A 97 7.81 -4.37 -14.53
N PRO A 98 8.44 -3.26 -14.11
CA PRO A 98 9.44 -2.60 -14.93
C PRO A 98 10.85 -3.13 -14.73
N HIS A 99 11.35 -3.09 -13.50
CA HIS A 99 12.74 -3.29 -13.14
C HIS A 99 12.81 -4.32 -12.01
N PRO A 100 13.78 -5.24 -12.05
CA PRO A 100 14.01 -6.14 -10.93
C PRO A 100 14.37 -5.39 -9.65
N GLY A 101 13.97 -5.94 -8.50
CA GLY A 101 14.31 -5.40 -7.19
C GLY A 101 13.29 -5.74 -6.11
N THR A 102 13.60 -5.26 -4.90
CA THR A 102 12.73 -5.32 -3.73
C THR A 102 11.93 -4.02 -3.64
N TYR A 103 10.61 -4.16 -3.73
CA TYR A 103 9.63 -3.08 -3.62
C TYR A 103 8.61 -3.45 -2.53
N TRP A 104 7.62 -2.60 -2.36
CA TRP A 104 6.54 -2.80 -1.40
C TRP A 104 5.31 -2.02 -1.84
N PHE A 105 4.18 -2.28 -1.20
CA PHE A 105 2.93 -1.59 -1.48
C PHE A 105 2.24 -1.22 -0.17
N HIS A 106 1.56 -0.07 -0.18
CA HIS A 106 0.86 0.48 0.97
C HIS A 106 -0.19 1.51 0.50
N PRO A 107 -1.24 1.81 1.28
CA PRO A 107 -2.15 2.90 0.96
C PRO A 107 -1.45 4.26 0.94
N HIS A 108 -2.01 5.17 0.14
CA HIS A 108 -1.62 6.58 0.11
C HIS A 108 -2.79 7.48 0.55
N VAL A 109 -3.54 6.99 1.55
CA VAL A 109 -4.68 7.66 2.19
C VAL A 109 -4.50 7.54 3.69
N GLY A 110 -4.61 8.66 4.42
CA GLY A 110 -4.53 8.69 5.88
C GLY A 110 -3.27 8.02 6.46
N PRO A 111 -3.28 7.67 7.76
CA PRO A 111 -2.21 6.91 8.40
C PRO A 111 -2.39 5.38 8.22
N GLN A 112 -3.01 4.94 7.12
CA GLN A 112 -3.40 3.54 6.93
C GLN A 112 -2.24 2.55 6.85
N LEU A 113 -1.06 3.01 6.46
CA LEU A 113 0.16 2.22 6.54
C LEU A 113 0.39 1.73 7.98
N ASP A 114 0.24 2.62 8.96
CA ASP A 114 0.49 2.34 10.38
C ASP A 114 -0.64 1.51 11.03
N HIS A 115 -1.73 1.26 10.30
CA HIS A 115 -2.75 0.27 10.65
C HIS A 115 -2.41 -1.14 10.15
N GLY A 116 -1.22 -1.37 9.56
CA GLY A 116 -0.79 -2.68 9.07
C GLY A 116 -1.12 -2.97 7.60
N LEU A 117 -1.60 -1.99 6.85
CA LEU A 117 -1.87 -2.15 5.41
C LEU A 117 -0.59 -1.97 4.59
N TYR A 118 0.25 -2.98 4.58
CA TYR A 118 1.43 -3.01 3.70
C TYR A 118 1.86 -4.44 3.37
N GLY A 119 2.67 -4.58 2.33
CA GLY A 119 3.28 -5.85 1.96
C GLY A 119 4.47 -5.68 1.01
N ALA A 120 5.28 -6.73 0.91
CA ALA A 120 6.41 -6.74 -0.01
C ALA A 120 5.97 -7.07 -1.44
N LEU A 121 6.63 -6.42 -2.40
CA LEU A 121 6.56 -6.71 -3.82
C LEU A 121 7.97 -7.04 -4.33
N ILE A 122 8.21 -8.29 -4.66
CA ILE A 122 9.51 -8.74 -5.19
C ILE A 122 9.40 -8.91 -6.69
N ILE A 123 10.27 -8.21 -7.42
CA ILE A 123 10.40 -8.36 -8.88
C ILE A 123 11.72 -9.05 -9.18
N ASP A 124 11.67 -10.31 -9.57
CA ASP A 124 12.85 -11.12 -9.91
C ASP A 124 13.50 -10.64 -11.21
N ASP A 125 14.84 -10.72 -11.26
CA ASP A 125 15.60 -10.49 -12.49
C ASP A 125 15.59 -11.77 -13.35
N PRO A 126 15.01 -11.76 -14.56
CA PRO A 126 15.05 -12.92 -15.44
C PRO A 126 16.47 -13.31 -15.86
N ASP A 127 17.44 -12.40 -15.74
CA ASP A 127 18.82 -12.59 -16.14
C ASP A 127 19.78 -12.82 -14.97
N GLU A 128 19.27 -12.95 -13.73
CA GLU A 128 20.05 -13.17 -12.51
C GLU A 128 21.08 -14.29 -12.68
N LYS A 129 22.34 -14.01 -12.30
CA LYS A 129 23.47 -14.94 -12.41
C LYS A 129 23.98 -15.41 -11.06
N VAL A 130 23.69 -14.67 -10.00
CA VAL A 130 24.06 -15.01 -8.64
C VAL A 130 23.11 -16.08 -8.13
N THR A 131 23.65 -17.06 -7.41
CA THR A 131 22.87 -18.11 -6.75
C THR A 131 23.04 -17.96 -5.25
N TRP A 132 21.97 -18.23 -4.50
CA TRP A 132 21.94 -18.26 -3.05
C TRP A 132 21.24 -19.53 -2.59
N ASP A 133 21.59 -20.00 -1.39
CA ASP A 133 20.95 -21.17 -0.79
C ASP A 133 19.57 -20.82 -0.23
N ASP A 134 19.44 -19.62 0.34
CA ASP A 134 18.22 -19.14 1.01
C ASP A 134 17.98 -17.65 0.75
N GLU A 135 16.71 -17.24 0.80
CA GLU A 135 16.28 -15.86 0.66
C GLU A 135 15.17 -15.56 1.68
N TRP A 136 15.27 -14.42 2.36
CA TRP A 136 14.27 -13.96 3.32
C TRP A 136 13.84 -12.53 3.01
N VAL A 137 12.54 -12.29 3.14
CA VAL A 137 11.96 -10.95 3.13
C VAL A 137 11.68 -10.56 4.57
N LEU A 138 12.31 -9.47 5.03
CA LEU A 138 12.11 -8.89 6.34
C LEU A 138 11.46 -7.51 6.19
N ILE A 139 10.33 -7.31 6.86
CA ILE A 139 9.71 -5.99 7.03
C ILE A 139 9.88 -5.61 8.50
N LEU A 140 10.43 -4.41 8.73
CA LEU A 140 10.63 -3.85 10.06
C LEU A 140 9.66 -2.70 10.22
N ASP A 141 8.91 -2.73 11.31
CA ASP A 141 7.92 -1.72 11.64
C ASP A 141 7.97 -1.43 13.14
N ASP A 142 7.67 -0.18 13.51
CA ASP A 142 7.23 0.09 14.87
C ASP A 142 5.73 -0.20 14.99
N TRP A 143 5.19 -0.24 16.20
CA TRP A 143 3.78 -0.60 16.34
C TRP A 143 3.12 0.10 17.51
N LEU A 144 1.99 0.74 17.22
CA LEU A 144 1.13 1.38 18.22
C LEU A 144 -0.34 0.95 18.13
N ASP A 145 -0.82 0.59 16.93
CA ASP A 145 -2.24 0.37 16.66
C ASP A 145 -2.80 -0.81 17.47
N GLY A 146 -3.92 -0.58 18.14
CA GLY A 146 -4.52 -1.58 19.03
C GLY A 146 -3.73 -1.91 20.30
N VAL A 147 -2.59 -1.23 20.56
CA VAL A 147 -1.75 -1.44 21.76
C VAL A 147 -1.80 -0.23 22.68
N THR A 148 -1.37 0.94 22.19
CA THR A 148 -1.28 2.17 23.00
C THR A 148 -2.21 3.28 22.53
N ALA A 149 -2.51 3.32 21.23
CA ALA A 149 -3.38 4.31 20.58
C ALA A 149 -3.75 3.79 19.19
N THR A 150 -4.52 4.57 18.42
CA THR A 150 -4.62 4.36 16.96
C THR A 150 -3.73 5.37 16.21
N PRO A 151 -3.28 5.04 14.99
CA PRO A 151 -2.56 5.98 14.13
C PRO A 151 -3.28 7.30 13.92
N ASP A 152 -4.61 7.29 13.73
CA ASP A 152 -5.40 8.53 13.63
C ASP A 152 -5.36 9.40 14.90
N GLN A 153 -5.38 8.78 16.08
CA GLN A 153 -5.29 9.50 17.36
C GLN A 153 -3.93 10.19 17.49
N VAL A 154 -2.85 9.47 17.19
CA VAL A 154 -1.48 10.00 17.23
C VAL A 154 -1.30 11.11 16.21
N LEU A 155 -1.78 10.91 14.98
CA LEU A 155 -1.73 11.94 13.93
C LEU A 155 -2.51 13.20 14.34
N THR A 156 -3.68 13.03 14.94
CA THR A 156 -4.51 14.13 15.46
C THR A 156 -3.77 14.91 16.56
N ASP A 157 -3.14 14.21 17.50
CA ASP A 157 -2.42 14.84 18.60
C ASP A 157 -1.15 15.56 18.13
N LEU A 158 -0.38 14.97 17.21
CA LEU A 158 0.79 15.60 16.60
C LEU A 158 0.40 16.86 15.80
N SER A 159 -0.74 16.83 15.11
CA SER A 159 -1.22 17.97 14.32
C SER A 159 -1.56 19.19 15.18
N LYS A 160 -1.96 19.01 16.44
CA LYS A 160 -2.20 20.12 17.39
C LYS A 160 -0.92 20.89 17.70
N GLY A 161 0.24 20.20 17.74
CA GLY A 161 1.55 20.82 17.98
C GLY A 161 2.11 21.58 16.78
N MET A 162 1.59 21.33 15.57
CA MET A 162 1.94 22.07 14.35
C MET A 162 1.07 23.30 14.09
N GLY A 163 0.14 23.61 14.99
CA GLY A 163 -0.75 24.77 14.91
C GLY A 163 -0.07 26.10 15.22
N ASP A 164 0.99 26.46 14.49
CA ASP A 164 1.45 27.85 14.29
C ASP A 164 2.32 28.00 13.02
N MET A 165 1.84 27.51 11.88
CA MET A 165 2.31 27.93 10.56
C MET A 165 1.08 28.33 9.74
N GLY A 166 0.54 29.50 10.07
CA GLY A 166 -0.71 30.02 9.54
C GLY A 166 -0.70 30.29 8.04
N GLY A 167 -1.86 30.05 7.41
CA GLY A 167 -2.32 30.86 6.28
C GLY A 167 -2.29 30.21 4.91
N MET A 168 -3.04 29.12 4.69
CA MET A 168 -3.47 28.74 3.33
C MET A 168 -4.85 28.04 3.30
N GLY A 169 -5.70 28.35 4.28
CA GLY A 169 -7.02 27.73 4.46
C GLY A 169 -8.19 28.40 3.74
N ASP A 170 -7.98 29.44 2.91
CA ASP A 170 -9.11 30.27 2.46
C ASP A 170 -9.04 30.73 1.00
N MET A 171 -8.79 29.81 0.06
CA MET A 171 -8.86 30.15 -1.38
C MET A 171 -9.50 29.10 -2.31
N PHE A 172 -10.35 28.20 -1.80
CA PHE A 172 -11.09 27.24 -2.66
C PHE A 172 -12.61 27.20 -2.46
N MET A 173 -13.21 28.25 -1.90
CA MET A 173 -14.66 28.46 -1.99
C MET A 173 -14.98 29.81 -2.64
N ARG A 174 -14.85 29.86 -3.96
CA ARG A 174 -15.71 30.64 -4.88
C ARG A 174 -15.10 30.67 -6.28
N MET A 175 -15.63 29.85 -7.17
CA MET A 175 -15.91 30.27 -8.54
C MET A 175 -17.03 29.37 -9.08
N GLY A 176 -18.12 30.02 -9.49
CA GLY A 176 -19.25 29.38 -10.14
C GLY A 176 -19.04 29.21 -11.64
#